data_AF-A0A497SEN2-F1
#
_entry.id   AF-A0A497SEN2-F1
#
_cell.length_a   1.000
_cell.length_b   1.000
_cell.length_c   1.000
_cell.angle_alpha   90.00
_cell.angle_beta   90.00
_cell.angle_gamma   90.00
#
_symmetry.space_group_name_H-M   'P 1'
#
loop_
_entity.id
_entity.type
_entity.pdbx_description
1 polymer ?
#
loop_
_entity_poly.entity_id
_entity_poly.type
_entity_poly.pdbx_seq_one_letter_code
_entity_poly.pdbx_strand_id
1 'polypeptide(L)' 'LSFGDKEKFLAIMRKNRIEDEDVKEAMKLIRKTSAHDKAYELGRAFVNKAKESLAQLPENNYRKPLEIIADFIMERKK' A
#
# COMPACT_ATOMS: atom_id res chain seq x y z
N LEU A 1 9.89 11.25 11.46
CA LEU A 1 11.27 10.70 11.36
C LEU A 1 12.24 11.77 11.80
N SER A 2 13.28 11.41 12.55
CA SER A 2 14.39 12.32 12.80
C SER A 2 15.23 12.50 11.52
N PHE A 3 16.02 13.58 11.45
CA PHE A 3 16.98 13.78 10.36
C PHE A 3 17.94 12.57 10.22
N GLY A 4 18.41 12.03 11.35
CA GLY A 4 19.28 10.84 11.36
C GLY A 4 18.61 9.57 10.86
N ASP A 5 17.31 9.37 11.09
CA ASP A 5 16.57 8.22 10.56
C ASP A 5 16.45 8.28 9.02
N LYS A 6 16.29 9.48 8.46
CA LYS A 6 16.20 9.68 7.00
C LYS A 6 17.52 9.34 6.30
N GLU A 7 18.64 9.84 6.82
CA GLU A 7 19.96 9.56 6.25
C GLU A 7 20.31 8.07 6.32
N LYS A 8 19.97 7.40 7.44
CA LYS A 8 20.13 5.94 7.57
C LYS A 8 19.32 5.17 6.52
N PHE A 9 18.06 5.55 6.32
CA PHE A 9 17.21 4.91 5.30
C PHE A 9 17.79 5.09 3.89
N LEU A 10 18.21 6.32 3.55
CA LEU A 10 18.81 6.60 2.24
C LEU A 10 20.13 5.87 2.02
N ALA A 11 20.94 5.72 3.07
CA ALA A 11 22.17 4.94 3.01
C ALA A 11 21.89 3.47 2.68
N ILE A 12 20.88 2.86 3.31
CA ILE A 12 20.44 1.49 3.00
C ILE A 12 19.99 1.39 1.53
N MET A 13 19.15 2.31 1.06
CA MET A 13 18.62 2.29 -0.31
C MET A 13 19.68 2.47 -1.41
N ARG A 14 20.84 3.02 -1.08
CA ARG A 14 21.94 3.27 -2.01
C ARG A 14 22.99 2.14 -2.07
N LYS A 15 22.85 1.10 -1.23
CA LYS A 15 23.79 -0.03 -1.23
C LYS A 15 23.66 -0.83 -2.53
N ASN A 16 24.80 -1.20 -3.12
CA ASN A 16 24.85 -2.05 -4.32
C ASN A 16 24.39 -3.49 -4.05
N ARG A 17 24.53 -3.96 -2.81
CA ARG A 17 24.06 -5.27 -2.35
C ARG A 17 23.33 -5.09 -1.03
N ILE A 18 22.10 -5.60 -0.96
CA ILE A 18 21.23 -5.53 0.22
C ILE A 18 21.34 -6.85 0.98
N GLU A 19 21.54 -6.77 2.29
CA GLU A 19 21.56 -7.91 3.20
C GLU A 19 20.28 -7.97 4.04
N ASP A 20 20.01 -9.10 4.69
CA ASP A 20 18.79 -9.27 5.51
C ASP A 20 18.70 -8.27 6.66
N GLU A 21 19.83 -7.85 7.21
CA GLU A 21 19.90 -6.82 8.26
C GLU A 21 19.46 -5.45 7.74
N ASP A 22 19.81 -5.12 6.49
CA ASP A 22 19.39 -3.88 5.83
C ASP A 22 17.88 -3.84 5.65
N VAL A 23 17.28 -4.97 5.26
CA VAL A 23 15.82 -5.10 5.14
C VAL A 23 15.16 -4.90 6.50
N LYS A 24 15.67 -5.54 7.55
CA LYS A 24 15.14 -5.41 8.92
C LYS A 24 15.19 -3.96 9.42
N GLU A 25 16.32 -3.28 9.22
CA GLU A 25 16.48 -1.89 9.67
C GLU A 25 15.63 -0.93 8.82
N ALA A 26 15.56 -1.10 7.50
CA ALA A 26 14.67 -0.33 6.64
C ALA A 26 13.20 -0.48 7.06
N MET A 27 12.76 -1.71 7.34
CA MET A 27 11.40 -1.97 7.83
C MET A 27 11.13 -1.30 9.18
N LYS A 28 12.11 -1.31 10.09
CA LYS A 28 12.00 -0.60 11.37
C LYS A 28 11.86 0.91 11.18
N LEU A 29 12.62 1.51 10.25
CA LEU A 29 12.53 2.93 9.92
C LEU A 29 11.18 3.27 9.29
N ILE A 30 10.67 2.45 8.38
CA ILE A 30 9.33 2.61 7.77
C ILE A 30 8.24 2.58 8.84
N ARG A 31 8.32 1.64 9.79
CA ARG A 31 7.35 1.50 10.90
C ARG A 31 7.32 2.69 11.85
N LYS A 32 8.36 3.53 11.90
CA LYS A 32 8.34 4.81 12.65
C LYS A 32 7.51 5.91 11.95
N THR A 33 6.93 5.61 10.80
CA THR A 33 6.14 6.56 10.01
C THR A 33 4.71 6.09 9.86
N SER A 34 3.84 6.99 9.40
CA SER A 34 2.48 6.65 8.95
C SER A 34 2.43 6.12 7.50
N ALA A 35 3.55 5.63 6.94
CA ALA A 35 3.59 5.15 5.56
C ALA A 35 2.60 3.99 5.31
N HIS A 36 2.43 3.10 6.28
CA HIS A 36 1.44 2.03 6.21
C HIS A 36 0.02 2.59 6.07
N ASP A 37 -0.36 3.51 6.97
CA ASP A 37 -1.70 4.09 6.98
C ASP A 37 -1.98 4.88 5.71
N LYS A 38 -1.01 5.67 5.24
CA LYS A 38 -1.11 6.41 3.97
C LYS A 38 -1.26 5.48 2.77
N ALA A 39 -0.53 4.37 2.73
CA ALA A 39 -0.66 3.38 1.67
C ALA A 39 -2.05 2.72 1.71
N TYR A 40 -2.56 2.43 2.91
CA TYR A 40 -3.90 1.87 3.10
C TYR A 40 -5.00 2.86 2.68
N GLU A 41 -4.88 4.14 3.05
CA GLU A 41 -5.76 5.22 2.61
C GLU A 41 -5.78 5.38 1.09
N LEU A 42 -4.61 5.36 0.46
CA LEU A 42 -4.49 5.42 -0.99
C LEU A 42 -5.17 4.22 -1.66
N GLY A 43 -4.97 3.02 -1.12
CA GLY A 43 -5.66 1.82 -1.58
C GLY A 43 -7.19 1.95 -1.50
N ARG A 44 -7.72 2.42 -0.35
CA ARG A 44 -9.16 2.69 -0.19
C ARG A 44 -9.68 3.69 -1.21
N ALA A 45 -8.93 4.77 -1.48
CA ALA A 45 -9.34 5.77 -2.46
C ALA A 45 -9.47 5.16 -3.87
N PHE A 46 -8.56 4.27 -4.26
CA PHE A 46 -8.67 3.56 -5.55
C PHE A 46 -9.85 2.58 -5.60
N VAL A 47 -10.11 1.84 -4.52
CA VAL A 47 -11.28 0.95 -4.45
C VAL A 47 -12.59 1.74 -4.55
N ASN A 48 -12.71 2.85 -3.82
CA ASN A 48 -13.90 3.70 -3.89
C ASN A 48 -14.10 4.23 -5.31
N LYS A 49 -13.04 4.73 -5.96
CA LYS A 49 -13.10 5.19 -7.35
C LYS A 49 -13.51 4.09 -8.32
N ALA A 50 -13.03 2.85 -8.12
CA ALA A 50 -13.43 1.71 -8.93
C ALA A 50 -14.94 1.42 -8.77
N LYS A 51 -15.45 1.41 -7.54
CA LYS A 51 -16.87 1.18 -7.24
C LYS A 51 -17.77 2.30 -7.78
N GLU A 52 -17.35 3.56 -7.65
CA GLU A 52 -18.02 4.71 -8.26
C GLU A 52 -18.11 4.58 -9.79
N SER A 53 -17.03 4.10 -10.42
CA SER A 53 -17.01 3.86 -11.87
C SER A 53 -17.95 2.72 -12.28
N LEU A 54 -18.03 1.65 -11.47
CA LEU A 54 -18.95 0.53 -11.71
C LEU A 54 -20.42 0.94 -11.52
N ALA A 55 -20.71 1.85 -10.59
CA ALA A 55 -22.06 2.35 -10.32
C ALA A 55 -22.69 3.08 -11.51
N GLN A 56 -21.87 3.58 -12.45
CA GLN A 56 -22.34 4.21 -13.69
C GLN A 56 -22.83 3.17 -14.72
N LEU A 57 -22.55 1.89 -14.52
CA LEU A 57 -22.96 0.81 -15.42
C LEU A 57 -24.33 0.24 -15.01
N PRO A 58 -25.14 -0.21 -15.99
CA PRO A 58 -26.38 -0.91 -15.71
C PRO A 58 -26.16 -2.11 -14.79
N GLU A 59 -27.11 -2.35 -13.90
CA GLU A 59 -27.08 -3.52 -13.04
C GLU A 59 -27.18 -4.80 -13.87
N ASN A 60 -26.20 -5.67 -13.70
CA ASN A 60 -26.11 -6.94 -14.39
C ASN A 60 -25.34 -7.96 -13.54
N ASN A 61 -25.28 -9.20 -14.01
CA ASN A 61 -24.64 -10.31 -13.31
C ASN A 61 -23.13 -10.13 -13.09
N TYR A 62 -22.48 -9.16 -13.73
CA TYR A 62 -21.04 -8.91 -13.65
C TYR A 62 -20.68 -7.71 -12.76
N ARG A 63 -21.57 -6.71 -12.63
CA ARG A 63 -21.29 -5.52 -11.79
C ARG A 63 -20.99 -5.91 -10.35
N LYS A 64 -21.82 -6.78 -9.76
CA LYS A 64 -21.67 -7.16 -8.35
C LYS A 64 -20.38 -7.95 -8.08
N PRO A 65 -19.99 -8.96 -8.88
CA PRO A 65 -18.68 -9.59 -8.76
C PRO A 65 -17.50 -8.62 -8.84
N LEU A 66 -17.55 -7.61 -9.71
CA LEU A 66 -16.48 -6.62 -9.84
C LEU A 66 -16.34 -5.74 -8.60
N GLU A 67 -17.45 -5.34 -7.96
CA GLU A 67 -17.43 -4.65 -6.67
C GLU A 67 -16.78 -5.51 -5.58
N ILE A 68 -17.14 -6.80 -5.52
CA ILE A 68 -16.59 -7.76 -4.54
C ILE A 68 -15.07 -7.93 -4.75
N ILE A 69 -14.61 -8.02 -6.00
CA ILE A 69 -13.18 -8.09 -6.32
C ILE A 69 -12.45 -6.83 -5.85
N ALA A 70 -13.05 -5.65 -6.07
CA ALA A 70 -12.45 -4.39 -5.64
C ALA A 70 -12.26 -4.34 -4.12
N ASP A 71 -13.27 -4.75 -3.34
CA ASP A 71 -13.19 -4.83 -1.88
C ASP A 71 -12.16 -5.91 -1.42
N PHE A 72 -12.15 -7.07 -2.08
CA PHE A 72 -11.24 -8.17 -1.76
C PHE A 72 -9.75 -7.78 -1.87
N ILE A 73 -9.38 -6.92 -2.83
CA ILE A 73 -7.99 -6.50 -3.02
C ILE A 73 -7.42 -5.80 -1.77
N MET A 74 -8.25 -5.13 -0.98
CA MET A 74 -7.85 -4.46 0.26
C MET A 74 -7.76 -5.42 1.45
N GLU A 75 -8.63 -6.42 1.50
CA GLU A 75 -8.76 -7.34 2.65
C GLU A 75 -7.90 -8.59 2.52
N ARG A 76 -7.42 -8.90 1.31
CA ARG A 76 -6.63 -10.12 1.06
C ARG A 76 -5.44 -10.18 2.01
N LYS A 77 -5.41 -11.23 2.83
CA LYS A 77 -4.19 -11.64 3.52
C LYS A 77 -3.32 -12.36 2.49
N LYS A 78 -2.05 -11.96 2.40
CA LYS A 78 -1.05 -12.72 1.65
C LYS A 78 -0.70 -14.00 2.40
#